data_AF-A0A4R4N8K9-F1
#
_entry.id   AF-A0A4R4N8K9-F1
#
_cell.length_a   1.000
_cell.length_b   1.000
_cell.length_c   1.000
_cell.angle_alpha   90.00
_cell.angle_beta   90.00
_cell.angle_gamma   90.00
#
_symmetry.space_group_name_H-M   'P 1'
#
loop_
_entity.id
_entity.type
_entity.pdbx_description
1 polymer ?
#
loop_
_entity_poly.entity_id
_entity_poly.type
_entity_poly.pdbx_seq_one_letter_code
_entity_poly.pdbx_strand_id
1 'polypeptide(L)'
;MSKAARERSARERLAAERKRQAAREKQRRLLAIVLGTVVAVAVIVVGTVLVIDQKNKNGRAEVHQGALAPLSRQADGSIVMAQSGVAKPELEIFEDFQCPICKQFEEATGKTIQELAEQGKVKVVYRPFHLFGQQKDPIKINSLRSAEAALCVPADKWISYHDALFKFQPAEGEKGFSPDDLVKWGKDVGVTDPNFEKCVRDGQKKSTVDAMTKYALQDRGVDGTPTVFLNGQKLDSTQFMNPAALRATIDAAGKTGK
;
A
#
# COMPACT_ATOMS: atom_id res chain seq x y z
N MET A 1 -10.43 -6.69 91.49
CA MET A 1 -9.41 -6.92 90.44
C MET A 1 -8.30 -5.89 90.57
N SER A 2 -7.04 -6.33 90.72
CA SER A 2 -5.87 -5.47 90.93
C SER A 2 -5.63 -4.52 89.75
N LYS A 3 -5.20 -3.29 90.03
CA LYS A 3 -4.80 -2.26 89.05
C LYS A 3 -3.82 -2.82 88.01
N ALA A 4 -2.90 -3.69 88.43
CA ALA A 4 -1.91 -4.34 87.57
C ALA A 4 -2.53 -5.29 86.53
N ALA A 5 -3.66 -5.97 86.84
CA ALA A 5 -4.33 -6.86 85.90
C ALA A 5 -5.09 -6.08 84.81
N ARG A 6 -5.65 -4.92 85.15
CA ARG A 6 -6.31 -4.00 84.19
C ARG A 6 -5.30 -3.38 83.23
N GLU A 7 -4.12 -3.01 83.72
CA GLU A 7 -3.03 -2.45 82.89
C GLU A 7 -2.42 -3.49 81.93
N ARG A 8 -2.27 -4.76 82.34
CA ARG A 8 -1.84 -5.84 81.43
C ARG A 8 -2.86 -6.12 80.33
N SER A 9 -4.14 -6.22 80.69
CA SER A 9 -5.24 -6.42 79.73
C SER A 9 -5.36 -5.27 78.71
N ALA A 10 -5.13 -4.02 79.13
CA ALA A 10 -5.10 -2.87 78.24
C ALA A 10 -3.92 -2.93 77.25
N ARG A 11 -2.72 -3.32 77.70
CA ARG A 11 -1.53 -3.48 76.84
C ARG A 11 -1.70 -4.60 75.81
N GLU A 12 -2.31 -5.71 76.19
CA GLU A 12 -2.59 -6.83 75.28
C GLU A 12 -3.61 -6.45 74.20
N ARG A 13 -4.67 -5.69 74.56
CA ARG A 13 -5.64 -5.17 73.59
C ARG A 13 -4.99 -4.20 72.59
N LEU A 14 -4.17 -3.27 73.06
CA LEU A 14 -3.42 -2.35 72.20
C LEU A 14 -2.43 -3.09 71.28
N ALA A 15 -1.78 -4.15 71.76
CA ALA A 15 -0.90 -4.98 70.95
C ALA A 15 -1.68 -5.78 69.88
N ALA A 16 -2.85 -6.31 70.22
CA ALA A 16 -3.74 -7.00 69.28
C ALA A 16 -4.31 -6.05 68.21
N GLU A 17 -4.68 -4.83 68.59
CA GLU A 17 -5.14 -3.79 67.67
C GLU A 17 -4.03 -3.35 66.70
N ARG A 18 -2.81 -3.10 67.20
CA ARG A 18 -1.64 -2.78 66.34
C ARG A 18 -1.32 -3.91 65.36
N LYS A 19 -1.40 -5.18 65.79
CA LYS A 19 -1.22 -6.33 64.89
C LYS A 19 -2.31 -6.39 63.81
N ARG A 20 -3.57 -6.13 64.16
CA ARG A 20 -4.69 -6.08 63.19
C ARG A 20 -4.55 -4.90 62.22
N GLN A 21 -4.13 -3.74 62.69
CA GLN A 21 -3.85 -2.56 61.85
C GLN A 21 -2.70 -2.84 60.87
N ALA A 22 -1.58 -3.39 61.35
CA ALA A 22 -0.44 -3.76 60.51
C ALA A 22 -0.79 -4.84 59.47
N ALA A 23 -1.63 -5.83 59.82
CA ALA A 23 -2.12 -6.84 58.88
C ALA A 23 -3.03 -6.23 57.80
N ARG A 24 -3.93 -5.33 58.17
CA ARG A 24 -4.80 -4.59 57.23
C ARG A 24 -4.00 -3.69 56.30
N GLU A 25 -2.97 -3.02 56.82
CA GLU A 25 -2.08 -2.17 56.02
C GLU A 25 -1.27 -2.99 55.02
N LYS A 26 -0.72 -4.13 55.44
CA LYS A 26 -0.07 -5.10 54.54
C LYS A 26 -1.02 -5.62 53.47
N GLN A 27 -2.26 -5.98 53.83
CA GLN A 27 -3.28 -6.40 52.85
C GLN A 27 -3.64 -5.28 51.87
N ARG A 28 -3.84 -4.03 52.33
CA ARG A 28 -4.12 -2.89 51.45
C ARG A 28 -2.96 -2.61 50.51
N ARG A 29 -1.72 -2.68 50.99
CA ARG A 29 -0.51 -2.50 50.16
C ARG A 29 -0.38 -3.61 49.12
N LEU A 30 -0.59 -4.87 49.51
CA LEU A 30 -0.59 -6.01 48.58
C LEU A 30 -1.70 -5.89 47.53
N LEU A 31 -2.93 -5.55 47.94
CA LEU A 31 -4.04 -5.33 47.02
C LEU A 31 -3.75 -4.18 46.05
N ALA A 32 -3.18 -3.07 46.53
CA ALA A 32 -2.78 -1.95 45.67
C ALA A 32 -1.70 -2.33 44.65
N ILE A 33 -0.71 -3.14 45.05
CA ILE A 33 0.33 -3.66 44.14
C ILE A 33 -0.28 -4.62 43.11
N VAL A 34 -1.16 -5.54 43.53
CA VAL A 34 -1.82 -6.48 42.63
C VAL A 34 -2.74 -5.75 41.65
N LEU A 35 -3.56 -4.81 42.11
CA LEU A 35 -4.38 -3.98 41.22
C LEU A 35 -3.53 -3.15 40.26
N GLY A 36 -2.47 -2.50 40.76
CA GLY A 36 -1.56 -1.71 39.93
C GLY A 36 -0.87 -2.56 38.85
N THR A 37 -0.43 -3.77 39.20
CA THR A 37 0.20 -4.70 38.24
C THR A 37 -0.81 -5.24 37.23
N VAL A 38 -2.03 -5.60 37.64
CA VAL A 38 -3.09 -6.03 36.72
C VAL A 38 -3.45 -4.92 35.73
N VAL A 39 -3.62 -3.68 36.19
CA VAL A 39 -3.90 -2.54 35.32
C VAL A 39 -2.73 -2.28 34.37
N ALA A 40 -1.48 -2.30 34.86
CA ALA A 40 -0.30 -2.11 34.03
C ALA A 40 -0.19 -3.17 32.92
N VAL A 41 -0.40 -4.45 33.25
CA VAL A 41 -0.42 -5.55 32.28
C VAL A 41 -1.54 -5.37 31.27
N ALA A 42 -2.76 -5.02 31.71
CA ALA A 42 -3.88 -4.78 30.82
C ALA A 42 -3.60 -3.64 29.82
N VAL A 43 -3.01 -2.53 30.28
CA VAL A 43 -2.62 -1.42 29.40
C VAL A 43 -1.56 -1.85 28.38
N ILE A 44 -0.54 -2.62 28.79
CA ILE A 44 0.47 -3.15 27.88
C ILE A 44 -0.16 -4.05 26.83
N VAL A 45 -1.01 -5.00 27.23
CA VAL A 45 -1.67 -5.93 26.31
C VAL A 45 -2.54 -5.17 25.31
N VAL A 46 -3.38 -4.24 25.77
CA VAL A 46 -4.22 -3.41 24.89
C VAL A 46 -3.36 -2.58 23.94
N GLY A 47 -2.31 -1.91 24.44
CA GLY A 47 -1.39 -1.16 23.60
C GLY A 47 -0.73 -2.03 22.53
N THR A 48 -0.32 -3.25 22.89
CA THR A 48 0.32 -4.19 21.95
C THR A 48 -0.67 -4.65 20.87
N VAL A 49 -1.92 -4.98 21.26
CA VAL A 49 -2.97 -5.40 20.33
C VAL A 49 -3.33 -4.27 19.36
N LEU A 50 -3.45 -3.03 19.85
CA LEU A 50 -3.75 -1.87 19.00
C LEU A 50 -2.63 -1.59 18.00
N VAL A 51 -1.36 -1.72 18.41
CA VAL A 51 -0.21 -1.57 17.50
C VAL A 51 -0.18 -2.67 16.44
N ILE A 52 -0.51 -3.91 16.80
CA ILE A 52 -0.58 -5.04 15.85
C ILE A 52 -1.73 -4.83 14.86
N ASP A 53 -2.91 -4.40 15.32
CA ASP A 53 -4.06 -4.13 14.45
C ASP A 53 -3.80 -2.97 13.49
N GLN A 54 -3.16 -1.89 13.96
CA GLN A 54 -2.74 -0.78 13.09
C GLN A 54 -1.68 -1.20 12.07
N LYS A 55 -0.68 -1.99 12.46
CA LYS A 55 0.31 -2.55 11.52
C LYS A 55 -0.36 -3.46 10.49
N ASN A 56 -1.33 -4.27 10.89
CA ASN A 56 -2.08 -5.15 9.99
C ASN A 56 -3.00 -4.39 9.02
N LYS A 57 -3.57 -3.25 9.44
CA LYS A 57 -4.34 -2.37 8.55
C LYS A 57 -3.43 -1.64 7.56
N ASN A 58 -2.30 -1.12 8.04
CA ASN A 58 -1.34 -0.41 7.17
C ASN A 58 -0.62 -1.34 6.18
N GLY A 59 -0.47 -2.63 6.52
CA GLY A 59 0.20 -3.65 5.71
C GLY A 59 -0.69 -4.41 4.72
N ARG A 60 -1.97 -4.04 4.56
CA ARG A 60 -2.88 -4.66 3.59
C ARG A 60 -3.02 -3.81 2.32
N ALA A 61 -3.09 -4.47 1.18
CA ALA A 61 -3.50 -3.82 -0.05
C ALA A 61 -4.98 -3.43 0.05
N GLU A 62 -5.33 -2.27 -0.49
CA GLU A 62 -6.67 -1.71 -0.40
C GLU A 62 -7.39 -1.84 -1.74
N VAL A 63 -8.67 -2.18 -1.70
CA VAL A 63 -9.54 -2.14 -2.88
C VAL A 63 -9.94 -0.70 -3.14
N HIS A 64 -9.89 -0.29 -4.40
CA HIS A 64 -10.37 1.03 -4.81
C HIS A 64 -11.87 1.19 -4.51
N GLN A 65 -12.23 2.23 -3.75
CA GLN A 65 -13.62 2.45 -3.27
C GLN A 65 -14.43 3.43 -4.14
N GLY A 66 -13.80 4.09 -5.12
CA GLY A 66 -14.46 4.98 -6.08
C GLY A 66 -14.96 4.24 -7.32
N ALA A 67 -15.74 4.92 -8.16
CA ALA A 67 -16.04 4.40 -9.49
C ALA A 67 -14.85 4.68 -10.41
N LEU A 68 -14.28 3.62 -11.00
CA LEU A 68 -13.30 3.76 -12.07
C LEU A 68 -14.02 3.70 -13.41
N ALA A 69 -13.46 4.37 -14.42
CA ALA A 69 -13.84 4.07 -15.79
C ALA A 69 -13.52 2.59 -16.11
N PRO A 70 -14.25 1.95 -17.05
CA PRO A 70 -14.01 0.58 -17.45
C PRO A 70 -12.54 0.30 -17.78
N LEU A 71 -12.02 -0.81 -17.23
CA LEU A 71 -10.65 -1.28 -17.42
C LEU A 71 -10.62 -2.44 -18.42
N SER A 72 -9.66 -2.42 -19.33
CA SER A 72 -9.44 -3.52 -20.28
C SER A 72 -7.97 -3.76 -20.54
N ARG A 73 -7.56 -5.02 -20.50
CA ARG A 73 -6.21 -5.43 -20.89
C ARG A 73 -6.13 -5.61 -22.40
N GLN A 74 -5.15 -4.97 -23.02
CA GLN A 74 -4.90 -5.07 -24.46
C GLN A 74 -3.98 -6.25 -24.76
N ALA A 75 -3.92 -6.65 -26.03
CA ALA A 75 -3.09 -7.77 -26.49
C ALA A 75 -1.58 -7.54 -26.24
N ASP A 76 -1.14 -6.28 -26.23
CA ASP A 76 0.23 -5.87 -25.93
C ASP A 76 0.55 -5.81 -24.42
N GLY A 77 -0.38 -6.20 -23.57
CA GLY A 77 -0.24 -6.22 -22.12
C GLY A 77 -0.63 -4.91 -21.40
N SER A 78 -0.78 -3.81 -22.13
CA SER A 78 -1.20 -2.52 -21.57
C SER A 78 -2.61 -2.56 -20.97
N ILE A 79 -2.88 -1.65 -20.05
CA ILE A 79 -4.20 -1.48 -19.43
C ILE A 79 -4.80 -0.17 -19.90
N VAL A 80 -6.00 -0.24 -20.47
CA VAL A 80 -6.77 0.92 -20.90
C VAL A 80 -7.87 1.17 -19.89
N MET A 81 -7.97 2.41 -19.41
CA MET A 81 -9.03 2.92 -18.55
C MET A 81 -9.76 4.06 -19.27
N ALA A 82 -11.01 3.84 -19.69
CA ALA A 82 -11.78 4.84 -20.43
C ALA A 82 -13.28 4.58 -20.39
N GLN A 83 -14.06 5.67 -20.34
CA GLN A 83 -15.51 5.60 -20.58
C GLN A 83 -15.79 5.19 -22.03
N SER A 84 -16.96 4.57 -22.25
CA SER A 84 -17.38 4.16 -23.59
C SER A 84 -17.40 5.35 -24.56
N GLY A 85 -16.77 5.18 -25.73
CA GLY A 85 -16.68 6.22 -26.76
C GLY A 85 -15.58 7.27 -26.55
N VAL A 86 -14.87 7.27 -25.41
CA VAL A 86 -13.76 8.20 -25.16
C VAL A 86 -12.47 7.64 -25.76
N ALA A 87 -12.09 8.17 -26.93
CA ALA A 87 -10.85 7.79 -27.61
C ALA A 87 -9.72 8.81 -27.44
N LYS A 88 -10.06 10.09 -27.27
CA LYS A 88 -9.12 11.21 -27.10
C LYS A 88 -9.68 12.23 -26.09
N PRO A 89 -8.83 13.01 -25.42
CA PRO A 89 -7.38 12.89 -25.39
C PRO A 89 -6.92 11.56 -24.77
N GLU A 90 -5.77 11.05 -25.21
CA GLU A 90 -5.17 9.80 -24.76
C GLU A 90 -3.92 10.10 -23.94
N LEU A 91 -3.97 9.76 -22.66
CA LEU A 91 -2.85 9.87 -21.73
C LEU A 91 -2.20 8.50 -21.60
N GLU A 92 -0.98 8.37 -22.09
CA GLU A 92 -0.23 7.12 -22.08
C GLU A 92 0.94 7.22 -21.12
N ILE A 93 1.03 6.26 -20.21
CA ILE A 93 1.90 6.31 -19.03
C ILE A 93 2.83 5.11 -19.08
N PHE A 94 4.14 5.38 -19.17
CA PHE A 94 5.19 4.39 -19.05
C PHE A 94 5.80 4.48 -17.65
N GLU A 95 5.76 3.38 -16.92
CA GLU A 95 6.13 3.32 -15.52
C GLU A 95 6.79 1.98 -15.17
N ASP A 96 7.51 2.00 -14.05
CA ASP A 96 8.18 0.84 -13.49
C ASP A 96 7.91 0.81 -11.98
N PHE A 97 7.38 -0.31 -11.47
CA PHE A 97 6.99 -0.43 -10.07
C PHE A 97 8.18 -0.38 -9.10
N GLN A 98 9.41 -0.51 -9.56
CA GLN A 98 10.62 -0.30 -8.75
C GLN A 98 11.10 1.17 -8.76
N CYS A 99 10.57 2.01 -9.64
CA CYS A 99 11.03 3.39 -9.80
C CYS A 99 10.45 4.31 -8.70
N PRO A 100 11.28 4.98 -7.89
CA PRO A 100 10.80 5.87 -6.83
C PRO A 100 10.11 7.14 -7.37
N ILE A 101 10.46 7.59 -8.58
CA ILE A 101 9.81 8.75 -9.21
C ILE A 101 8.42 8.37 -9.75
N CYS A 102 8.21 7.12 -10.19
CA CYS A 102 6.87 6.63 -10.55
C CYS A 102 5.95 6.61 -9.33
N LYS A 103 6.46 6.17 -8.17
CA LYS A 103 5.71 6.25 -6.91
C LYS A 103 5.29 7.69 -6.59
N GLN A 104 6.23 8.64 -6.68
CA GLN A 104 5.92 10.06 -6.45
C GLN A 104 4.87 10.60 -7.44
N PHE A 105 4.94 10.19 -8.71
CA PHE A 105 3.97 10.55 -9.74
C PHE A 105 2.56 10.03 -9.43
N GLU A 106 2.45 8.76 -9.05
CA GLU A 106 1.15 8.15 -8.70
C GLU A 106 0.58 8.72 -7.40
N GLU A 107 1.43 8.95 -6.38
CA GLU A 107 1.02 9.64 -5.15
C GLU A 107 0.53 11.08 -5.41
N ALA A 108 1.21 11.80 -6.33
CA ALA A 108 0.85 13.16 -6.66
C ALA A 108 -0.41 13.24 -7.52
N THR A 109 -0.53 12.41 -8.57
CA THR A 109 -1.50 12.62 -9.65
C THR A 109 -2.33 11.41 -10.04
N GLY A 110 -2.05 10.21 -9.55
CA GLY A 110 -2.78 8.98 -9.89
C GLY A 110 -4.29 9.12 -9.66
N LYS A 111 -4.69 9.68 -8.51
CA LYS A 111 -6.10 9.97 -8.23
C LYS A 111 -6.73 10.95 -9.22
N THR A 112 -5.99 11.97 -9.65
CA THR A 112 -6.48 12.94 -10.65
C THR A 112 -6.67 12.27 -12.01
N ILE A 113 -5.77 11.37 -12.40
CA ILE A 113 -5.88 10.59 -13.64
C ILE A 113 -7.12 9.71 -13.60
N GLN A 114 -7.35 9.00 -12.50
CA GLN A 114 -8.53 8.15 -12.28
C GLN A 114 -9.83 8.97 -12.36
N GLU A 115 -9.91 10.11 -11.66
CA GLU A 115 -11.06 11.02 -11.69
C GLU A 115 -11.35 11.55 -13.11
N LEU A 116 -10.32 11.95 -13.85
CA LEU A 116 -10.49 12.46 -15.22
C LEU A 116 -10.96 11.37 -16.18
N ALA A 117 -10.45 10.15 -16.03
CA ALA A 117 -10.90 9.01 -16.83
C ALA A 117 -12.35 8.65 -16.51
N GLU A 118 -12.71 8.61 -15.23
CA GLU A 118 -14.08 8.38 -14.74
C GLU A 118 -15.05 9.41 -15.33
N GLN A 119 -14.67 10.69 -15.36
CA GLN A 119 -15.44 11.79 -15.96
C GLN A 119 -15.52 11.72 -17.50
N GLY A 120 -14.85 10.75 -18.14
CA GLY A 120 -14.78 10.62 -19.59
C GLY A 120 -13.97 11.72 -20.27
N LYS A 121 -13.11 12.43 -19.53
CA LYS A 121 -12.27 13.50 -20.08
C LYS A 121 -11.00 13.00 -20.74
N VAL A 122 -10.58 11.76 -20.45
CA VAL A 122 -9.34 11.19 -20.98
C VAL A 122 -9.45 9.67 -21.08
N LYS A 123 -8.85 9.11 -22.12
CA LYS A 123 -8.52 7.69 -22.21
C LYS A 123 -7.12 7.50 -21.61
N VAL A 124 -6.98 6.67 -20.59
CA VAL A 124 -5.68 6.39 -19.98
C VAL A 124 -5.16 5.05 -20.47
N VAL A 125 -3.88 4.98 -20.84
CA VAL A 125 -3.19 3.76 -21.26
C VAL A 125 -1.97 3.57 -20.37
N TYR A 126 -2.06 2.67 -19.39
CA TYR A 126 -0.94 2.27 -18.55
C TYR A 126 -0.08 1.22 -19.25
N ARG A 127 1.23 1.47 -19.28
CA ARG A 127 2.25 0.62 -19.89
C ARG A 127 3.36 0.34 -18.87
N PRO A 128 3.09 -0.51 -17.87
CA PRO A 128 4.14 -0.95 -16.95
C PRO A 128 5.20 -1.74 -17.73
N PHE A 129 6.47 -1.50 -17.46
CA PHE A 129 7.58 -2.25 -18.05
C PHE A 129 8.73 -2.36 -17.05
N HIS A 130 9.78 -3.09 -17.44
CA HIS A 130 10.96 -3.28 -16.62
C HIS A 130 12.14 -2.46 -17.19
N LEU A 131 12.33 -1.24 -16.69
CA LEU A 131 13.41 -0.34 -17.08
C LEU A 131 14.77 -0.83 -16.56
N PHE A 132 14.80 -1.42 -15.37
CA PHE A 132 16.03 -1.76 -14.66
C PHE A 132 16.73 -3.06 -15.12
N GLY A 133 16.53 -3.50 -16.37
CA GLY A 133 17.07 -4.75 -16.92
C GLY A 133 18.58 -4.92 -16.87
N GLN A 134 19.30 -3.80 -16.88
CA GLN A 134 20.76 -3.73 -16.81
C GLN A 134 21.31 -3.51 -15.39
N GLN A 135 20.45 -3.30 -14.40
CA GLN A 135 20.86 -3.14 -13.01
C GLN A 135 21.20 -4.48 -12.34
N LYS A 136 21.82 -4.41 -11.17
CA LYS A 136 22.04 -5.59 -10.31
C LYS A 136 20.78 -5.90 -9.49
N ASP A 137 20.68 -7.15 -9.05
CA ASP A 137 19.70 -7.53 -8.04
C ASP A 137 20.00 -6.84 -6.70
N PRO A 138 18.97 -6.44 -5.92
CA PRO A 138 17.55 -6.79 -6.12
C PRO A 138 16.77 -5.83 -7.04
N ILE A 139 17.34 -4.71 -7.48
CA ILE A 139 16.62 -3.70 -8.29
C ILE A 139 16.05 -4.32 -9.57
N LYS A 140 16.89 -5.07 -10.29
CA LYS A 140 16.50 -5.74 -11.53
C LYS A 140 15.34 -6.72 -11.30
N ILE A 141 15.52 -7.70 -10.42
CA ILE A 141 14.49 -8.72 -10.18
C ILE A 141 13.20 -8.16 -9.59
N ASN A 142 13.26 -7.14 -8.71
CA ASN A 142 12.07 -6.50 -8.16
C ASN A 142 11.22 -5.88 -9.27
N SER A 143 11.85 -5.12 -10.15
CA SER A 143 11.17 -4.46 -11.26
C SER A 143 10.56 -5.45 -12.25
N LEU A 144 11.29 -6.50 -12.64
CA LEU A 144 10.76 -7.54 -13.51
C LEU A 144 9.56 -8.25 -12.87
N ARG A 145 9.72 -8.75 -11.64
CA ARG A 145 8.70 -9.58 -10.99
C ARG A 145 7.41 -8.83 -10.68
N SER A 146 7.51 -7.56 -10.29
CA SER A 146 6.32 -6.71 -10.07
C SER A 146 5.55 -6.45 -11.37
N ALA A 147 6.24 -6.19 -12.48
CA ALA A 147 5.61 -6.07 -13.80
C ALA A 147 4.94 -7.39 -14.24
N GLU A 148 5.60 -8.53 -14.02
CA GLU A 148 5.03 -9.86 -14.30
C GLU A 148 3.76 -10.12 -13.48
N ALA A 149 3.80 -9.82 -12.18
CA ALA A 149 2.66 -10.01 -11.31
C ALA A 149 1.48 -9.11 -11.70
N ALA A 150 1.75 -7.87 -12.11
CA ALA A 150 0.72 -6.97 -12.63
C ALA A 150 0.04 -7.50 -13.91
N LEU A 151 0.74 -8.30 -14.74
CA LEU A 151 0.17 -8.99 -15.90
C LEU A 151 -0.66 -10.24 -15.52
N CYS A 152 -0.47 -10.80 -14.33
CA CYS A 152 -1.25 -11.92 -13.81
C CYS A 152 -2.62 -11.50 -13.25
N VAL A 153 -2.82 -10.20 -12.98
CA VAL A 153 -4.05 -9.68 -12.36
C VAL A 153 -5.14 -9.40 -13.42
N PRO A 154 -6.40 -9.79 -13.17
CA PRO A 154 -7.54 -9.40 -14.01
C PRO A 154 -7.68 -7.88 -14.16
N ALA A 155 -8.15 -7.42 -15.33
CA ALA A 155 -8.17 -5.98 -15.64
C ALA A 155 -8.99 -5.16 -14.63
N ASP A 156 -10.11 -5.68 -14.15
CA ASP A 156 -11.01 -5.01 -13.19
C ASP A 156 -10.40 -4.86 -11.77
N LYS A 157 -9.33 -5.61 -11.47
CA LYS A 157 -8.57 -5.50 -10.21
C LYS A 157 -7.24 -4.78 -10.37
N TRP A 158 -6.87 -4.43 -11.61
CA TRP A 158 -5.52 -3.99 -11.92
C TRP A 158 -5.15 -2.69 -11.23
N ILE A 159 -6.02 -1.68 -11.21
CA ILE A 159 -5.74 -0.39 -10.55
C ILE A 159 -5.49 -0.58 -9.04
N SER A 160 -6.31 -1.38 -8.35
CA SER A 160 -6.07 -1.65 -6.92
C SER A 160 -4.75 -2.39 -6.69
N TYR A 161 -4.38 -3.31 -7.58
CA TYR A 161 -3.09 -4.00 -7.49
C TYR A 161 -1.91 -3.08 -7.81
N HIS A 162 -2.04 -2.25 -8.83
CA HIS A 162 -1.08 -1.20 -9.19
C HIS A 162 -0.82 -0.27 -8.02
N ASP A 163 -1.88 0.24 -7.37
CA ASP A 163 -1.76 1.11 -6.20
C ASP A 163 -1.07 0.38 -5.04
N ALA A 164 -1.34 -0.93 -4.87
CA ALA A 164 -0.67 -1.75 -3.87
C ALA A 164 0.84 -1.92 -4.14
N LEU A 165 1.24 -2.12 -5.41
CA LEU A 165 2.65 -2.23 -5.80
C LEU A 165 3.43 -0.94 -5.46
N PHE A 166 2.85 0.23 -5.71
CA PHE A 166 3.49 1.50 -5.34
C PHE A 166 3.43 1.79 -3.84
N LYS A 167 2.32 1.46 -3.16
CA LYS A 167 2.18 1.57 -1.70
C LYS A 167 3.28 0.79 -0.98
N PHE A 168 3.53 -0.44 -1.43
CA PHE A 168 4.52 -1.36 -0.85
C PHE A 168 5.83 -1.44 -1.62
N GLN A 169 6.12 -0.43 -2.45
CA GLN A 169 7.38 -0.35 -3.19
C GLN A 169 8.57 -0.40 -2.21
N PRO A 170 9.51 -1.35 -2.37
CA PRO A 170 10.73 -1.38 -1.57
C PRO A 170 11.65 -0.22 -1.95
N ALA A 171 12.50 0.22 -1.02
CA ALA A 171 13.55 1.15 -1.37
C ALA A 171 14.48 0.54 -2.43
N GLU A 172 15.06 1.37 -3.31
CA GLU A 172 16.02 0.88 -4.29
C GLU A 172 17.24 0.24 -3.60
N GLY A 173 17.60 -0.96 -4.05
CA GLY A 173 18.66 -1.77 -3.45
C GLY A 173 18.18 -2.70 -2.32
N GLU A 174 16.94 -2.56 -1.86
CA GLU A 174 16.35 -3.48 -0.89
C GLU A 174 15.58 -4.63 -1.56
N LYS A 175 15.53 -5.78 -0.87
CA LYS A 175 14.68 -6.88 -1.29
C LYS A 175 13.23 -6.49 -1.06
N GLY A 176 12.40 -6.68 -2.07
CA GLY A 176 10.95 -6.53 -1.95
C GLY A 176 10.27 -7.33 -3.04
N PHE A 177 8.97 -7.10 -3.20
CA PHE A 177 8.16 -7.79 -4.21
C PHE A 177 8.43 -9.29 -4.20
N SER A 178 8.47 -9.92 -3.01
CA SER A 178 8.61 -11.37 -2.94
C SER A 178 7.38 -12.02 -3.60
N PRO A 179 7.49 -13.23 -4.17
CA PRO A 179 6.31 -13.89 -4.74
C PRO A 179 5.17 -14.04 -3.72
N ASP A 180 5.49 -14.26 -2.45
CA ASP A 180 4.49 -14.35 -1.37
C ASP A 180 3.76 -13.02 -1.16
N ASP A 181 4.48 -11.90 -1.12
CA ASP A 181 3.88 -10.57 -0.97
C ASP A 181 3.01 -10.23 -2.18
N LEU A 182 3.52 -10.48 -3.40
CA LEU A 182 2.80 -10.21 -4.64
C LEU A 182 1.50 -11.02 -4.75
N VAL A 183 1.53 -12.29 -4.36
CA VAL A 183 0.34 -13.16 -4.28
C VAL A 183 -0.62 -12.66 -3.20
N LYS A 184 -0.08 -12.30 -2.03
CA LYS A 184 -0.88 -11.78 -0.91
C LYS A 184 -1.63 -10.51 -1.31
N TRP A 185 -0.95 -9.53 -1.92
CA TRP A 185 -1.60 -8.28 -2.33
C TRP A 185 -2.65 -8.50 -3.40
N GLY A 186 -2.45 -9.46 -4.30
CA GLY A 186 -3.46 -9.85 -5.30
C GLY A 186 -4.72 -10.40 -4.62
N LYS A 187 -4.55 -11.28 -3.63
CA LYS A 187 -5.66 -11.80 -2.82
C LYS A 187 -6.35 -10.69 -2.02
N ASP A 188 -5.59 -9.79 -1.40
CA ASP A 188 -6.11 -8.65 -0.64
C ASP A 188 -6.99 -7.73 -1.51
N VAL A 189 -6.65 -7.52 -2.79
CA VAL A 189 -7.47 -6.73 -3.74
C VAL A 189 -8.56 -7.55 -4.43
N GLY A 190 -8.78 -8.80 -4.02
CA GLY A 190 -9.89 -9.63 -4.46
C GLY A 190 -9.65 -10.41 -5.75
N VAL A 191 -8.41 -10.71 -6.10
CA VAL A 191 -8.11 -11.67 -7.19
C VAL A 191 -8.48 -13.08 -6.75
N THR A 192 -9.40 -13.71 -7.47
CA THR A 192 -9.92 -15.06 -7.19
C THR A 192 -9.54 -16.12 -8.22
N ASP A 193 -8.78 -15.73 -9.27
CA ASP A 193 -8.33 -16.67 -10.31
C ASP A 193 -7.44 -17.78 -9.68
N PRO A 194 -7.81 -19.07 -9.79
CA PRO A 194 -7.03 -20.16 -9.23
C PRO A 194 -5.62 -20.27 -9.84
N ASN A 195 -5.38 -19.72 -11.02
CA ASN A 195 -4.08 -19.72 -11.69
C ASN A 195 -3.20 -18.52 -11.31
N PHE A 196 -3.75 -17.51 -10.61
CA PHE A 196 -3.03 -16.28 -10.28
C PHE A 196 -1.73 -16.56 -9.52
N GLU A 197 -1.81 -17.39 -8.48
CA GLU A 197 -0.64 -17.71 -7.65
C GLU A 197 0.47 -18.39 -8.44
N LYS A 198 0.10 -19.36 -9.29
CA LYS A 198 1.05 -20.02 -10.19
C LYS A 198 1.65 -19.04 -11.19
N CYS A 199 0.83 -18.16 -11.76
CA CYS A 199 1.27 -17.15 -12.72
C CYS A 199 2.37 -16.25 -12.13
N VAL A 200 2.18 -15.78 -10.90
CA VAL A 200 3.14 -14.92 -10.18
C VAL A 200 4.40 -15.69 -9.80
N ARG A 201 4.25 -16.87 -9.18
CA ARG A 201 5.39 -17.63 -8.64
C ARG A 201 6.33 -18.17 -9.72
N ASP A 202 5.77 -18.60 -10.85
CA ASP A 202 6.53 -19.21 -11.93
C ASP A 202 7.07 -18.18 -12.93
N GLY A 203 6.77 -16.88 -12.75
CA GLY A 203 7.18 -15.84 -13.71
C GLY A 203 6.63 -16.10 -15.11
N GLN A 204 5.34 -16.46 -15.21
CA GLN A 204 4.74 -16.87 -16.50
C GLN A 204 4.61 -15.72 -17.50
N LYS A 205 4.86 -14.48 -17.07
CA LYS A 205 4.64 -13.27 -17.87
C LYS A 205 5.92 -12.63 -18.35
N LYS A 206 7.09 -13.19 -18.02
CA LYS A 206 8.40 -12.64 -18.40
C LYS A 206 8.51 -12.29 -19.88
N SER A 207 8.13 -13.19 -20.79
CA SER A 207 8.24 -12.93 -22.24
C SER A 207 7.38 -11.76 -22.70
N THR A 208 6.21 -11.57 -22.08
CA THR A 208 5.33 -10.43 -22.34
C THR A 208 5.94 -9.15 -21.79
N VAL A 209 6.48 -9.16 -20.57
CA VAL A 209 7.20 -7.99 -20.00
C VAL A 209 8.41 -7.63 -20.86
N ASP A 210 9.19 -8.60 -21.32
CA ASP A 210 10.34 -8.35 -22.20
C ASP A 210 9.91 -7.67 -23.52
N ALA A 211 8.78 -8.09 -24.09
CA ALA A 211 8.20 -7.45 -25.29
C ALA A 211 7.69 -6.03 -25.02
N MET A 212 7.03 -5.80 -23.88
CA MET A 212 6.59 -4.46 -23.44
C MET A 212 7.79 -3.54 -23.21
N THR A 213 8.84 -4.04 -22.56
CA THR A 213 10.11 -3.32 -22.35
C THR A 213 10.76 -2.98 -23.68
N LYS A 214 10.82 -3.93 -24.63
CA LYS A 214 11.35 -3.66 -25.98
C LYS A 214 10.57 -2.54 -26.66
N TYR A 215 9.24 -2.61 -26.65
CA TYR A 215 8.39 -1.57 -27.23
C TYR A 215 8.64 -0.20 -26.59
N ALA A 216 8.71 -0.13 -25.26
CA ALA A 216 8.97 1.11 -24.53
C ALA A 216 10.34 1.71 -24.92
N LEU A 217 11.41 0.91 -24.84
CA LEU A 217 12.77 1.40 -25.05
C LEU A 217 13.09 1.68 -26.53
N GLN A 218 12.68 0.80 -27.44
CA GLN A 218 13.13 0.83 -28.84
C GLN A 218 12.14 1.53 -29.77
N ASP A 219 10.84 1.25 -29.62
CA ASP A 219 9.83 1.78 -30.54
C ASP A 219 9.32 3.14 -30.07
N ARG A 220 9.29 3.36 -28.75
CA ARG A 220 8.79 4.59 -28.12
C ARG A 220 9.87 5.52 -27.59
N GLY A 221 11.12 5.08 -27.56
CA GLY A 221 12.25 5.89 -27.10
C GLY A 221 12.10 6.33 -25.65
N VAL A 222 11.46 5.53 -24.81
CA VAL A 222 11.34 5.79 -23.37
C VAL A 222 12.64 5.36 -22.70
N ASP A 223 13.44 6.33 -22.27
CA ASP A 223 14.74 6.12 -21.62
C ASP A 223 14.72 6.36 -20.10
N GLY A 224 13.57 6.75 -19.57
CA GLY A 224 13.35 6.99 -18.15
C GLY A 224 11.88 6.92 -17.74
N THR A 225 11.64 6.78 -16.44
CA THR A 225 10.30 6.64 -15.88
C THR A 225 10.06 7.63 -14.72
N PRO A 226 8.83 8.14 -14.56
CA PRO A 226 7.71 7.97 -15.48
C PRO A 226 7.96 8.75 -16.78
N THR A 227 7.45 8.23 -17.90
CA THR A 227 7.32 9.00 -19.14
C THR A 227 5.85 9.03 -19.51
N VAL A 228 5.31 10.24 -19.69
CA VAL A 228 3.90 10.45 -19.98
C VAL A 228 3.76 11.11 -21.34
N PHE A 229 2.87 10.56 -22.18
CA PHE A 229 2.48 11.15 -23.46
C PHE A 229 1.02 11.57 -23.42
N LEU A 230 0.70 12.70 -24.06
CA LEU A 230 -0.67 13.13 -24.33
C LEU A 230 -0.86 13.23 -25.83
N ASN A 231 -1.75 12.41 -26.38
CA ASN A 231 -1.95 12.30 -27.83
C ASN A 231 -0.65 12.05 -28.62
N GLY A 232 0.26 11.26 -28.05
CA GLY A 232 1.57 10.94 -28.64
C GLY A 232 2.65 12.02 -28.43
N GLN A 233 2.32 13.17 -27.84
CA GLN A 233 3.30 14.21 -27.48
C GLN A 233 3.82 13.97 -26.07
N LYS A 234 5.15 13.89 -25.89
CA LYS A 234 5.76 13.71 -24.56
C LYS A 234 5.50 14.95 -23.70
N LEU A 235 5.03 14.75 -22.48
CA LEU A 235 4.80 15.82 -21.51
C LEU A 235 6.06 16.10 -20.69
N ASP A 236 6.23 17.36 -20.30
CA ASP A 236 7.21 17.76 -19.29
C ASP A 236 6.74 17.37 -17.88
N SER A 237 7.69 17.12 -16.98
CA SER A 237 7.39 16.75 -15.60
C SER A 237 6.55 17.79 -14.86
N THR A 238 6.69 19.08 -15.19
CA THR A 238 5.88 20.16 -14.64
C THR A 238 4.39 20.04 -15.00
N GLN A 239 4.08 19.37 -16.12
CA GLN A 239 2.71 19.16 -16.60
C GLN A 239 2.05 17.95 -15.95
N PHE A 240 2.80 16.88 -15.67
CA PHE A 240 2.22 15.62 -15.17
C PHE A 240 2.47 15.35 -13.69
N MET A 241 3.45 15.99 -13.03
CA MET A 241 3.70 15.80 -11.59
C MET A 241 2.80 16.67 -10.69
N ASN A 242 2.02 17.58 -11.27
CA ASN A 242 1.12 18.46 -10.52
C ASN A 242 -0.34 18.23 -10.95
N PRO A 243 -1.26 17.94 -10.01
CA PRO A 243 -2.67 17.69 -10.32
C PRO A 243 -3.36 18.79 -11.13
N ALA A 244 -3.13 20.05 -10.76
CA ALA A 244 -3.78 21.19 -11.42
C ALA A 244 -3.22 21.40 -12.83
N ALA A 245 -1.91 21.28 -12.99
CA ALA A 245 -1.26 21.36 -14.30
C ALA A 245 -1.72 20.23 -15.23
N LEU A 246 -1.84 19.00 -14.71
CA LEU A 246 -2.27 17.83 -15.47
C LEU A 246 -3.72 17.99 -15.96
N ARG A 247 -4.63 18.41 -15.05
CA ARG A 247 -6.02 18.73 -15.42
C ARG A 247 -6.08 19.79 -16.51
N ALA A 248 -5.35 20.89 -16.35
CA ALA A 248 -5.33 21.96 -17.35
C ALA A 248 -4.79 21.48 -18.71
N THR A 249 -3.74 20.65 -18.69
CA THR A 249 -3.13 20.08 -19.90
C THR A 249 -4.10 19.16 -20.65
N ILE A 250 -4.81 18.28 -19.94
CA ILE A 250 -5.83 17.40 -20.52
C ILE A 250 -7.04 18.19 -21.02
N ASP A 251 -7.55 19.14 -20.23
CA ASP A 251 -8.69 19.97 -20.62
C ASP A 251 -8.38 20.82 -21.86
N ALA A 252 -7.13 21.29 -22.03
CA ALA A 252 -6.70 21.99 -23.24
C ALA A 252 -6.67 21.06 -24.46
N ALA A 253 -6.14 19.85 -24.32
CA ALA A 253 -6.10 18.88 -25.41
C ALA A 253 -7.49 18.37 -25.83
N GLY A 254 -8.44 18.29 -24.89
CA GLY A 254 -9.83 17.93 -25.20
C GLY A 254 -10.58 18.98 -26.03
N LYS A 255 -10.11 20.24 -26.04
CA LYS A 255 -10.71 21.31 -26.85
C LYS A 255 -10.18 21.34 -28.29
N THR A 256 -8.97 20.87 -28.53
CA THR A 256 -8.32 20.88 -29.85
C THR A 256 -8.64 19.64 -30.70
N GLY A 257 -9.18 18.58 -30.09
CA GLY A 257 -9.57 17.33 -30.76
C GLY A 257 -11.06 17.21 -31.13
N LYS A 258 -11.85 18.28 -30.95
CA LYS A 258 -13.21 18.42 -31.50
C LYS A 258 -13.15 19.19 -32.81
#